data_AF-A0A1M7ENI4-F1
#
_entry.id   AF-A0A1M7ENI4-F1
#
_cell.length_a   1.000
_cell.length_b   1.000
_cell.length_c   1.000
_cell.angle_alpha   90.00
_cell.angle_beta   90.00
_cell.angle_gamma   90.00
#
_symmetry.space_group_name_H-M   'P 1'
#
loop_
_entity.id
_entity.type
_entity.pdbx_description
1 polymer ?
#
loop_
_entity_poly.entity_id
_entity_poly.type
_entity_poly.pdbx_seq_one_letter_code
_entity_poly.pdbx_strand_id
1 'polypeptide(L)'
;MDKIEKLGQELAQVFLRIEERRNLWHTVTKEFISNTLKELVARFPMFDWTMDINVVWQNMESVYVMFNYCPSGIVEKTPNAVIQKMKKGGLLSFSQSRNGQIVTWVAYPFVDGITEDGPKSTVLDTAEPEEVDQAYIFRYAEKFLEEMISWENDSREEIGFIKKHR
;
A
#
# COMPACT_ATOMS: atom_id res chain seq x y z
N MET A 1 5.37 -8.12 -44.63
CA MET A 1 4.64 -7.64 -43.45
C MET A 1 4.76 -6.14 -43.41
N ASP A 2 3.65 -5.42 -43.48
CA ASP A 2 3.69 -3.96 -43.32
C ASP A 2 3.80 -3.57 -41.84
N LYS A 3 4.05 -2.29 -41.58
CA LYS A 3 4.24 -1.78 -40.21
C LYS A 3 2.97 -1.93 -39.36
N ILE A 4 1.78 -1.83 -39.95
CA ILE A 4 0.50 -1.93 -39.24
C ILE A 4 0.29 -3.37 -38.79
N GLU A 5 0.56 -4.33 -39.66
CA GLU A 5 0.44 -5.76 -39.38
C GLU A 5 1.37 -6.19 -38.23
N LYS A 6 2.62 -5.70 -38.23
CA LYS A 6 3.56 -5.93 -37.11
C LYS A 6 3.05 -5.36 -35.79
N LEU A 7 2.61 -4.09 -35.78
CA LEU A 7 2.07 -3.45 -34.57
C LEU A 7 0.79 -4.13 -34.06
N GLY A 8 -0.06 -4.61 -34.97
CA GLY A 8 -1.26 -5.36 -34.63
C GLY A 8 -0.94 -6.68 -33.92
N GLN A 9 0.09 -7.40 -34.39
CA GLN A 9 0.55 -8.63 -33.72
C GLN A 9 1.17 -8.34 -32.35
N GLU A 10 1.99 -7.30 -32.24
CA GLU A 10 2.56 -6.90 -30.95
C GLU A 10 1.47 -6.54 -29.94
N LEU A 11 0.44 -5.79 -30.35
CA LEU A 11 -0.68 -5.44 -29.48
C LEU A 11 -1.49 -6.67 -29.04
N ALA A 12 -1.71 -7.64 -29.95
CA ALA A 12 -2.40 -8.88 -29.61
C ALA A 12 -1.64 -9.67 -28.52
N GLN A 13 -0.31 -9.73 -28.60
CA GLN A 13 0.52 -10.38 -27.58
C GLN A 13 0.44 -9.66 -26.23
N VAL A 14 0.35 -8.32 -26.23
CA VAL A 14 0.15 -7.55 -24.99
C VAL A 14 -1.18 -7.91 -24.33
N PHE A 15 -2.27 -8.04 -25.09
CA PHE A 15 -3.57 -8.42 -24.53
C PHE A 15 -3.56 -9.83 -23.93
N LEU A 16 -2.96 -10.80 -24.61
CA LEU A 16 -2.80 -12.16 -24.08
C LEU A 16 -2.03 -12.14 -22.75
N ARG A 17 -0.92 -11.40 -22.69
CA ARG A 17 -0.12 -11.29 -21.47
C ARG A 17 -0.89 -10.64 -20.31
N ILE A 18 -1.77 -9.67 -20.59
CA ILE A 18 -2.64 -9.07 -19.56
C ILE A 18 -3.58 -10.13 -18.98
N GLU A 19 -4.19 -10.97 -19.82
CA GLU A 19 -5.07 -12.05 -19.35
C GLU A 19 -4.31 -13.09 -18.53
N GLU A 20 -3.12 -13.50 -18.99
CA GLU A 20 -2.23 -14.43 -18.26
C GLU A 20 -1.87 -13.91 -16.86
N ARG A 21 -1.45 -12.65 -16.75
CA ARG A 21 -1.15 -12.02 -15.46
C ARG A 21 -2.34 -12.02 -14.51
N ARG A 22 -3.53 -11.70 -15.02
CA ARG A 22 -4.77 -11.72 -14.21
C ARG A 22 -5.10 -13.12 -13.74
N ASN A 23 -4.99 -14.11 -14.62
CA ASN A 23 -5.19 -15.51 -14.27
C ASN A 23 -4.21 -15.96 -13.20
N LEU A 24 -2.93 -15.60 -13.33
CA LEU A 24 -1.89 -15.96 -12.35
C LEU A 24 -2.10 -15.27 -10.99
N TRP A 25 -2.61 -14.05 -10.98
CA TRP A 25 -3.02 -13.37 -9.75
C TRP A 25 -4.14 -14.11 -9.02
N HIS A 26 -5.21 -14.47 -9.76
CA HIS A 26 -6.39 -15.10 -9.17
C HIS A 26 -6.16 -16.54 -8.74
N THR A 27 -5.23 -17.25 -9.38
CA THR A 27 -4.98 -18.67 -9.13
C THR A 27 -3.83 -18.94 -8.15
N VAL A 28 -2.81 -18.06 -8.11
CA VAL A 28 -1.58 -18.32 -7.33
C VAL A 28 -1.16 -17.11 -6.52
N THR A 29 -0.89 -15.99 -7.19
CA THR A 29 -0.09 -14.89 -6.61
C THR A 29 -0.77 -14.24 -5.41
N LYS A 30 -2.09 -13.99 -5.49
CA LYS A 30 -2.85 -13.35 -4.40
C LYS A 30 -2.82 -14.19 -3.13
N GLU A 31 -3.07 -15.48 -3.25
CA GLU A 31 -3.07 -16.40 -2.11
C GLU A 31 -1.67 -16.55 -1.51
N PHE A 32 -0.65 -16.65 -2.36
CA PHE A 32 0.75 -16.71 -1.94
C PHE A 32 1.17 -15.48 -1.13
N ILE A 33 0.88 -14.27 -1.62
CA ILE A 33 1.17 -13.02 -0.88
C ILE A 33 0.40 -13.00 0.45
N SER A 34 -0.89 -13.34 0.43
CA SER A 34 -1.73 -13.34 1.63
C SER A 34 -1.19 -14.26 2.72
N ASN A 35 -0.81 -15.48 2.37
CA ASN A 35 -0.28 -16.44 3.33
C ASN A 35 1.09 -15.99 3.86
N THR A 36 1.97 -15.50 3.00
CA THR A 36 3.29 -14.99 3.39
C THR A 36 3.17 -13.79 4.34
N LEU A 37 2.25 -12.86 4.08
CA LEU A 37 2.00 -11.72 4.96
C LEU A 37 1.32 -12.11 6.27
N LYS A 38 0.42 -13.11 6.28
CA LYS A 38 -0.13 -13.66 7.54
C LYS A 38 0.97 -14.20 8.44
N GLU A 39 1.90 -14.97 7.86
CA GLU A 39 3.06 -15.50 8.60
C GLU A 39 3.98 -14.38 9.08
N LEU A 40 4.15 -13.32 8.29
CA LEU A 40 4.89 -12.13 8.72
C LEU A 40 4.22 -11.45 9.93
N VAL A 41 2.91 -11.19 9.86
CA VAL A 41 2.16 -10.55 10.95
C VAL A 41 2.25 -11.38 12.23
N ALA A 42 2.09 -12.70 12.12
CA ALA A 42 2.16 -13.62 13.25
C ALA A 42 3.55 -13.67 13.92
N ARG A 43 4.63 -13.38 13.19
CA ARG A 43 6.01 -13.34 13.74
C ARG A 43 6.22 -12.17 14.70
N PHE A 44 5.42 -11.11 14.60
CA PHE A 44 5.59 -9.89 15.39
C PHE A 44 4.29 -9.55 16.15
N PRO A 45 3.92 -10.35 17.18
CA PRO A 45 2.68 -10.17 17.93
C PRO A 45 2.68 -8.91 18.80
N MET A 46 3.83 -8.24 18.95
CA MET A 46 3.94 -6.96 19.66
C MET A 46 3.42 -5.77 18.84
N PHE A 47 3.24 -5.92 17.53
CA PHE A 47 2.71 -4.88 16.67
C PHE A 47 1.20 -5.00 16.51
N ASP A 48 0.50 -3.87 16.66
CA ASP A 48 -0.92 -3.76 16.35
C ASP A 48 -1.11 -3.49 14.85
N TRP A 49 -0.83 -4.51 14.05
CA TRP A 49 -0.98 -4.49 12.60
C TRP A 49 -1.82 -5.68 12.13
N THR A 50 -2.48 -5.51 10.99
CA THR A 50 -3.34 -6.53 10.41
C THR A 50 -3.04 -6.71 8.94
N MET A 51 -3.21 -7.94 8.47
CA MET A 51 -3.20 -8.27 7.04
C MET A 51 -4.65 -8.39 6.58
N ASP A 52 -4.98 -7.77 5.44
CA ASP A 52 -6.28 -7.89 4.82
C ASP A 52 -6.18 -7.85 3.28
N ILE A 53 -7.29 -8.17 2.61
CA ILE A 53 -7.41 -8.23 1.15
C ILE A 53 -8.52 -7.29 0.71
N ASN A 54 -8.20 -6.33 -0.15
CA ASN A 54 -9.20 -5.51 -0.83
C ASN A 54 -9.66 -6.23 -2.11
N VAL A 55 -10.93 -6.63 -2.13
CA VAL A 55 -11.59 -7.26 -3.29
C VAL A 55 -12.80 -6.46 -3.80
N VAL A 56 -12.88 -5.17 -3.45
CA VAL A 56 -14.01 -4.31 -3.84
C VAL A 56 -14.16 -4.23 -5.36
N TRP A 57 -13.04 -4.22 -6.08
CA TRP A 57 -13.00 -4.19 -7.54
C TRP A 57 -12.27 -5.42 -8.06
N GLN A 58 -12.99 -6.26 -8.81
CA GLN A 58 -12.34 -7.34 -9.54
C GLN A 58 -11.28 -6.75 -10.46
N ASN A 59 -10.12 -7.40 -10.54
CA ASN A 59 -8.99 -6.98 -11.38
C ASN A 59 -8.28 -5.67 -10.97
N MET A 60 -8.57 -5.19 -9.75
CA MET A 60 -7.88 -4.12 -9.04
C MET A 60 -7.78 -4.46 -7.54
N GLU A 61 -7.60 -5.76 -7.26
CA GLU A 61 -7.53 -6.27 -5.90
C GLU A 61 -6.15 -5.97 -5.29
N SER A 62 -6.08 -5.95 -3.97
CA SER A 62 -4.80 -5.84 -3.27
C SER A 62 -4.74 -6.71 -2.03
N VAL A 63 -3.53 -7.17 -1.71
CA VAL A 63 -3.20 -7.77 -0.43
C VAL A 63 -2.27 -6.82 0.30
N TYR A 64 -2.58 -6.49 1.54
CA TYR A 64 -1.82 -5.49 2.27
C TYR A 64 -1.68 -5.83 3.75
N VAL A 65 -0.67 -5.23 4.38
CA VAL A 65 -0.53 -5.15 5.82
C VAL A 65 -0.56 -3.69 6.24
N MET A 66 -1.22 -3.40 7.36
CA MET A 66 -1.43 -2.04 7.85
C MET A 66 -1.28 -2.00 9.37
N PHE A 67 -0.64 -0.97 9.89
CA PHE A 67 -0.73 -0.62 11.31
C PHE A 67 -2.12 -0.05 11.61
N ASN A 68 -2.76 -0.55 12.66
CA ASN A 68 -4.09 -0.12 13.05
C ASN A 68 -4.09 1.33 13.54
N TYR A 69 -5.30 1.88 13.67
CA TYR A 69 -5.53 3.21 14.18
C TYR A 69 -5.09 3.29 15.65
N CYS A 70 -4.29 4.30 15.99
CA CYS A 70 -3.90 4.52 17.36
C CYS A 70 -4.13 5.98 17.79
N PRO A 71 -4.32 6.25 19.09
CA PRO A 71 -4.18 7.59 19.63
C PRO A 71 -2.90 8.28 19.13
N SER A 72 -3.00 9.49 18.59
CA SER A 72 -1.80 10.26 18.20
C SER A 72 -1.15 10.96 19.40
N GLY A 73 -1.86 11.07 20.52
CA GLY A 73 -1.49 11.92 21.66
C GLY A 73 -1.83 13.40 21.46
N ILE A 74 -2.29 13.80 20.27
CA ILE A 74 -2.69 15.18 19.97
C ILE A 74 -4.15 15.40 20.35
N VAL A 75 -4.40 16.47 21.08
CA VAL A 75 -5.73 16.85 21.56
C VAL A 75 -6.08 18.24 21.06
N GLU A 76 -7.12 18.33 20.24
CA GLU A 76 -7.72 19.59 19.85
C GLU A 76 -8.66 20.07 20.96
N LYS A 77 -8.32 21.20 21.58
CA LYS A 77 -9.16 21.86 22.58
C LYS A 77 -9.83 23.07 21.95
N THR A 78 -11.14 23.01 21.82
CA THR A 78 -11.99 24.15 21.46
C THR A 78 -12.80 24.57 22.69
N PRO A 79 -13.43 25.76 22.71
CA PRO A 79 -14.30 26.16 23.81
C PRO A 79 -15.45 25.18 24.09
N ASN A 80 -15.87 24.40 23.08
CA ASN A 80 -17.06 23.55 23.15
C ASN A 80 -16.74 22.05 23.15
N ALA A 81 -15.51 21.65 22.85
CA ALA A 81 -15.14 20.24 22.70
C ALA A 81 -13.65 19.97 22.92
N VAL A 82 -13.36 18.78 23.41
CA VAL A 82 -12.01 18.20 23.49
C VAL A 82 -12.00 16.98 22.59
N ILE A 83 -11.25 17.05 21.49
CA ILE A 83 -11.22 16.01 20.45
C ILE A 83 -9.83 15.38 20.43
N GLN A 84 -9.77 14.09 20.71
CA GLN A 84 -8.54 13.32 20.57
C GLN A 84 -8.35 12.94 19.10
N LYS A 85 -7.21 13.32 18.54
CA LYS A 85 -6.87 13.00 17.14
C LYS A 85 -6.34 11.57 17.07
N MET A 86 -6.69 10.90 15.98
CA MET A 86 -6.27 9.52 15.70
C MET A 86 -5.20 9.53 14.62
N LYS A 87 -4.14 8.75 14.83
CA LYS A 87 -3.15 8.44 13.80
C LYS A 87 -3.64 7.21 13.03
N LYS A 88 -3.74 7.33 11.71
CA LYS A 88 -3.87 6.17 10.84
C LYS A 88 -2.47 5.63 10.58
N GLY A 89 -2.29 4.34 10.78
CA GLY A 89 -0.99 3.71 10.59
C GLY A 89 -0.58 3.61 9.11
N GLY A 90 0.69 3.30 8.89
CA GLY A 90 1.20 3.06 7.56
C GLY A 90 0.73 1.72 7.00
N LEU A 91 0.83 1.58 5.68
CA LEU A 91 0.36 0.42 4.93
C LEU A 91 1.40 0.00 3.90
N LEU A 92 1.62 -1.29 3.75
CA LEU A 92 2.34 -1.92 2.64
C LEU A 92 1.33 -2.72 1.82
N SER A 93 1.24 -2.47 0.52
CA SER A 93 0.28 -3.12 -0.36
C SER A 93 0.94 -3.68 -1.62
N PHE A 94 0.50 -4.88 -1.99
CA PHE A 94 0.75 -5.53 -3.26
C PHE A 94 -0.57 -5.53 -4.03
N SER A 95 -0.66 -4.67 -5.05
CA SER A 95 -1.90 -4.40 -5.78
C SER A 95 -1.80 -4.84 -7.21
N GLN A 96 -2.86 -5.45 -7.73
CA GLN A 96 -2.96 -5.68 -9.17
C GLN A 96 -3.20 -4.35 -9.89
N SER A 97 -2.37 -4.04 -10.87
CA SER A 97 -2.49 -2.88 -11.73
C SER A 97 -3.50 -3.12 -12.87
N ARG A 98 -3.83 -2.04 -13.62
CA ARG A 98 -4.71 -2.14 -14.80
C ARG A 98 -4.22 -3.12 -15.87
N ASN A 99 -2.93 -3.39 -15.96
CA ASN A 99 -2.37 -4.33 -16.95
C ASN A 99 -2.04 -5.72 -16.35
N GLY A 100 -2.49 -6.00 -15.13
CA GLY A 100 -2.28 -7.26 -14.44
C GLY A 100 -0.95 -7.39 -13.68
N GLN A 101 -0.01 -6.45 -13.85
CA GLN A 101 1.23 -6.44 -13.07
C GLN A 101 0.97 -6.18 -11.59
N ILE A 102 1.92 -6.57 -10.74
CA ILE A 102 1.85 -6.36 -9.30
C ILE A 102 2.62 -5.10 -8.95
N VAL A 103 1.92 -4.11 -8.42
CA VAL A 103 2.51 -2.85 -7.95
C VAL A 103 2.66 -2.95 -6.44
N THR A 104 3.90 -2.80 -5.98
CA THR A 104 4.23 -2.78 -4.56
C THR A 104 4.43 -1.34 -4.12
N TRP A 105 3.68 -0.90 -3.12
CA TRP A 105 3.71 0.49 -2.68
C TRP A 105 3.40 0.60 -1.19
N VAL A 106 3.83 1.72 -0.61
CA VAL A 106 3.59 2.03 0.79
C VAL A 106 2.80 3.32 0.94
N ALA A 107 1.96 3.38 1.96
CA ALA A 107 1.33 4.60 2.46
C ALA A 107 1.93 4.94 3.83
N TYR A 108 2.26 6.22 4.03
CA TYR A 108 2.80 6.69 5.30
C TYR A 108 1.68 6.96 6.31
N PRO A 109 1.98 6.84 7.61
CA PRO A 109 1.05 7.24 8.66
C PRO A 109 0.68 8.72 8.53
N PHE A 110 -0.49 9.09 9.02
CA PHE A 110 -0.93 10.49 9.09
C PHE A 110 -1.94 10.70 10.22
N VAL A 111 -2.09 11.94 10.68
CA VAL A 111 -3.04 12.28 11.75
C VAL A 111 -4.29 12.90 11.14
N ASP A 112 -5.43 12.27 11.42
CA ASP A 112 -6.71 12.67 10.84
C ASP A 112 -7.09 14.08 11.29
N GLY A 113 -7.44 14.95 10.33
CA GLY A 113 -7.77 16.35 10.57
C GLY A 113 -6.61 17.28 10.97
N ILE A 114 -5.36 16.84 10.82
CA ILE A 114 -4.16 17.70 10.88
C ILE A 114 -3.45 17.68 9.52
N THR A 115 -3.27 16.50 8.95
CA THR A 115 -2.67 16.34 7.62
C THR A 115 -3.74 16.61 6.54
N GLU A 116 -3.64 17.75 5.83
CA GLU A 116 -4.66 18.19 4.86
C GLU A 116 -4.74 17.29 3.61
N ASP A 117 -3.61 16.77 3.13
CA ASP A 117 -3.53 16.01 1.87
C ASP A 117 -3.75 14.49 2.03
N GLY A 118 -4.07 14.03 3.23
CA GLY A 118 -4.17 12.60 3.54
C GLY A 118 -2.82 11.86 3.53
N PRO A 119 -2.83 10.51 3.44
CA PRO A 119 -1.60 9.73 3.47
C PRO A 119 -0.80 9.94 2.18
N LYS A 120 0.46 10.34 2.33
CA LYS A 120 1.42 10.26 1.22
C LYS A 120 1.63 8.78 0.88
N SER A 121 1.82 8.47 -0.40
CA SER A 121 2.13 7.12 -0.85
C SER A 121 3.33 7.14 -1.79
N THR A 122 4.05 6.02 -1.86
CA THR A 122 5.21 5.86 -2.73
C THR A 122 5.22 4.46 -3.31
N VAL A 123 5.35 4.38 -4.63
CA VAL A 123 5.54 3.11 -5.34
C VAL A 123 6.98 2.66 -5.13
N LEU A 124 7.14 1.44 -4.60
CA LEU A 124 8.45 0.85 -4.36
C LEU A 124 8.92 0.04 -5.57
N ASP A 125 8.00 -0.63 -6.27
CA ASP A 125 8.33 -1.47 -7.41
C ASP A 125 7.10 -1.90 -8.23
N THR A 126 7.35 -2.44 -9.43
CA THR A 126 6.36 -3.13 -10.26
C THR A 126 6.97 -4.40 -10.83
N ALA A 127 6.33 -5.53 -10.57
CA ALA A 127 6.80 -6.86 -10.98
C ALA A 127 5.72 -7.63 -11.75
N GLU A 128 6.15 -8.65 -12.49
CA GLU A 128 5.24 -9.66 -13.02
C GLU A 128 4.76 -10.59 -11.88
N PRO A 129 3.54 -11.14 -11.96
CA PRO A 129 3.03 -11.99 -10.89
C PRO A 129 3.90 -13.23 -10.60
N GLU A 130 4.54 -13.81 -11.63
CA GLU A 130 5.48 -14.93 -11.50
C GLU A 130 6.82 -14.58 -10.82
N GLU A 131 7.16 -13.29 -10.74
CA GLU A 131 8.39 -12.81 -10.08
C GLU A 131 8.18 -12.59 -8.57
N VAL A 132 6.92 -12.64 -8.10
CA VAL A 132 6.58 -12.43 -6.70
C VAL A 132 6.80 -13.71 -5.91
N ASP A 133 8.01 -13.85 -5.37
CA ASP A 133 8.37 -14.91 -4.44
C ASP A 133 8.46 -14.41 -2.98
N GLN A 134 8.84 -15.30 -2.06
CA GLN A 134 8.96 -14.94 -0.64
C GLN A 134 10.05 -13.89 -0.40
N ALA A 135 11.16 -13.96 -1.14
CA ALA A 135 12.26 -13.01 -1.00
C ALA A 135 11.83 -11.60 -1.46
N TYR A 136 11.05 -11.52 -2.54
CA TYR A 136 10.41 -10.30 -2.99
C TYR A 136 9.53 -9.68 -1.89
N ILE A 137 8.61 -10.46 -1.31
CA ILE A 137 7.70 -9.97 -0.27
C ILE A 137 8.49 -9.50 0.96
N PHE A 138 9.50 -10.26 1.40
CA PHE A 138 10.30 -9.90 2.58
C PHE A 138 11.14 -8.66 2.35
N ARG A 139 11.72 -8.49 1.15
CA ARG A 139 12.45 -7.28 0.78
C ARG A 139 11.59 -6.02 0.93
N TYR A 140 10.33 -6.06 0.51
CA TYR A 140 9.44 -4.90 0.65
C TYR A 140 8.82 -4.76 2.03
N ALA A 141 8.67 -5.85 2.78
CA ALA A 141 8.33 -5.78 4.19
C ALA A 141 9.44 -5.11 5.00
N GLU A 142 10.70 -5.44 4.74
CA GLU A 142 11.88 -4.80 5.33
C GLU A 142 11.89 -3.30 5.02
N LYS A 143 11.81 -2.93 3.73
CA LYS A 143 11.72 -1.53 3.31
C LYS A 143 10.56 -0.79 3.97
N PHE A 144 9.38 -1.41 4.06
CA PHE A 144 8.25 -0.80 4.72
C PHE A 144 8.55 -0.49 6.20
N LEU A 145 9.17 -1.42 6.93
CA LEU A 145 9.55 -1.18 8.32
C LEU A 145 10.62 -0.09 8.44
N GLU A 146 11.61 -0.04 7.54
CA GLU A 146 12.59 1.05 7.47
C GLU A 146 11.92 2.41 7.27
N GLU A 147 10.97 2.50 6.33
CA GLU A 147 10.19 3.70 6.06
C GLU A 147 9.35 4.12 7.27
N MET A 148 8.74 3.17 8.00
CA MET A 148 7.99 3.48 9.23
C MET A 148 8.90 3.97 10.35
N ILE A 149 10.08 3.37 10.51
CA ILE A 149 11.07 3.79 11.50
C ILE A 149 11.56 5.21 11.19
N SER A 150 11.90 5.50 9.93
CA SER A 150 12.30 6.85 9.54
C SER A 150 11.16 7.84 9.72
N TRP A 151 9.92 7.48 9.35
CA TRP A 151 8.77 8.35 9.54
C TRP A 151 8.56 8.70 11.02
N GLU A 152 8.60 7.73 11.94
CA GLU A 152 8.40 8.01 13.37
C GLU A 152 9.55 8.86 13.97
N ASN A 153 10.78 8.73 13.47
CA ASN A 153 11.94 9.49 13.97
C ASN A 153 12.07 10.89 13.36
N ASP A 154 11.77 11.02 12.07
CA ASP A 154 12.13 12.18 11.26
C ASP A 154 10.92 13.03 10.83
N SER A 155 9.69 12.49 10.90
CA SER A 155 8.52 13.26 10.47
C SER A 155 8.31 14.48 11.39
N ARG A 156 8.50 15.66 10.78
CA ARG A 156 8.28 16.96 11.42
C ARG A 156 7.21 17.67 10.62
N GLU A 157 5.96 17.58 11.07
CA GLU A 157 4.96 18.56 10.64
C GLU A 157 5.31 19.91 11.30
N GLU A 158 5.57 20.94 10.50
CA GLU A 158 5.77 22.30 11.02
C GLU A 158 4.44 22.84 11.54
N ILE A 159 4.11 22.56 12.80
CA ILE A 159 2.96 23.15 13.48
C ILE A 159 3.33 24.57 13.92
N GLY A 160 3.24 25.51 12.98
CA GLY A 160 3.38 26.95 13.19
C GLY A 160 2.03 27.68 13.30
N PHE A 161 2.05 29.01 13.41
CA PHE A 161 0.83 29.83 13.42
C PHE A 161 0.04 29.69 12.11
N ILE A 162 -0.95 28.79 12.09
CA ILE A 162 -1.97 28.79 11.03
C ILE A 162 -2.86 30.02 11.27
N LYS A 163 -2.61 31.11 10.53
CA LYS A 163 -3.59 32.19 10.37
C LYS A 163 -4.77 31.60 9.60
N LYS A 164 -5.79 31.11 10.32
CA LYS A 164 -7.09 30.78 9.72
C LYS A 164 -7.53 31.96 8.87
N HIS A 165 -7.45 31.82 7.55
CA HIS A 165 -8.10 32.75 6.65
C HIS A 165 -9.60 32.46 6.72
N ARG A 166 -10.33 33.57 6.81
CA ARG A 166 -11.71 33.71 7.23
C ARG A 166 -12.70 33.07 6.26
#